data_AF-A0A925YL13-F1
#
_entry.id   AF-A0A925YL13-F1
#
_cell.length_a   1.000
_cell.length_b   1.000
_cell.length_c   1.000
_cell.angle_alpha   90.00
_cell.angle_beta   90.00
_cell.angle_gamma   90.00
#
_symmetry.space_group_name_H-M   'P 1'
#
loop_
_entity.id
_entity.type
_entity.pdbx_description
1 polymer ?
#
loop_
_entity_poly.entity_id
_entity_poly.type
_entity_poly.pdbx_seq_one_letter_code
_entity_poly.pdbx_strand_id
1 'polypeptide(L)'
;MNRRRAIISLSVAGAGIAAAFSGFKWYQISKAPDLAFLDQQTSLIAALAETMIPATDTPGAKDTLVHEFILKMIKDCTGKKTQNNFIDG
;
A
#
# COMPACT_ATOMS: atom_id res chain seq x y z
N MET A 1 -26.50 29.92 26.40
CA MET A 1 -25.76 29.04 25.47
C MET A 1 -24.99 29.88 24.45
N ASN A 2 -23.65 29.90 24.54
CA ASN A 2 -22.79 30.74 23.70
C ASN A 2 -22.52 30.07 22.33
N ARG A 3 -23.50 30.15 21.41
CA ARG A 3 -23.44 29.54 20.08
C ARG A 3 -22.14 29.86 19.32
N ARG A 4 -21.62 31.09 19.45
CA ARG A 4 -20.33 31.50 18.85
C ARG A 4 -19.15 30.70 19.38
N ARG A 5 -19.09 30.42 20.68
CA ARG A 5 -18.01 29.61 21.27
C ARG A 5 -18.11 28.16 20.83
N ALA A 6 -19.32 27.62 20.72
CA ALA A 6 -19.56 26.25 20.25
C ALA A 6 -19.15 26.07 18.77
N ILE A 7 -19.44 27.05 17.90
CA ILE A 7 -19.01 27.02 16.50
C ILE A 7 -17.48 27.08 16.40
N ILE A 8 -16.84 28.00 17.14
CA ILE A 8 -15.37 28.14 17.14
C ILE A 8 -14.71 26.85 17.63
N SER A 9 -15.20 26.25 18.72
CA SER A 9 -14.64 25.00 19.24
C SER A 9 -14.79 23.85 18.26
N LEU A 10 -15.92 23.77 17.55
CA LEU A 10 -16.15 22.75 16.52
C LEU A 10 -15.21 22.96 15.33
N SER A 11 -14.98 24.20 14.89
CA SER A 11 -14.03 24.51 13.81
C SER A 11 -12.60 24.14 14.18
N VAL A 12 -12.15 24.45 15.41
CA VAL A 12 -10.81 24.08 15.89
C VAL A 12 -10.66 22.57 16.01
N ALA A 13 -11.66 21.87 16.55
CA ALA A 13 -11.66 20.42 16.63
C ALA A 13 -11.60 19.78 15.23
N GLY A 14 -12.41 20.27 14.29
CA GLY A 14 -12.41 19.80 12.90
C GLY A 14 -11.05 20.03 12.21
N ALA A 15 -10.44 21.19 12.40
CA ALA A 15 -9.11 21.49 11.87
C ALA A 15 -8.03 20.57 12.48
N GLY A 16 -8.11 20.31 13.79
CA GLY A 16 -7.19 19.39 14.47
C GLY A 16 -7.28 17.96 13.95
N ILE A 17 -8.50 17.45 13.74
CA ILE A 17 -8.72 16.11 13.17
C ILE A 17 -8.17 16.02 11.75
N ALA A 18 -8.42 17.02 10.91
CA ALA A 18 -7.92 17.04 9.54
C ALA A 18 -6.38 17.05 9.48
N ALA A 19 -5.73 17.83 10.34
CA ALA A 19 -4.27 17.87 10.44
C ALA A 19 -3.67 16.56 10.96
N ALA A 20 -4.32 15.92 11.94
CA ALA A 20 -3.90 14.62 12.44
C ALA A 20 -3.99 13.54 11.35
N PHE A 21 -5.10 13.53 10.59
CA PHE A 21 -5.29 12.57 9.50
C PHE A 21 -4.26 12.74 8.38
N SER A 22 -3.96 13.99 7.98
CA SER A 22 -2.95 14.25 6.95
C SER A 22 -1.55 13.87 7.42
N GLY A 23 -1.19 14.17 8.67
CA GLY A 23 0.07 13.76 9.28
C GLY A 23 0.21 12.23 9.35
N PHE A 24 -0.84 11.53 9.77
CA PHE A 24 -0.86 10.07 9.83
C PHE A 24 -0.70 9.45 8.43
N LYS A 25 -1.42 9.96 7.43
CA LYS A 25 -1.28 9.48 6.04
C LYS A 25 0.13 9.71 5.48
N TRP A 26 0.73 10.87 5.76
CA TRP A 26 2.11 11.14 5.36
C TRP A 26 3.09 10.17 6.00
N TYR A 27 2.94 9.91 7.31
CA TYR A 27 3.76 8.97 8.05
C TYR A 27 3.66 7.56 7.46
N GLN A 28 2.46 7.06 7.21
CA GLN A 28 2.24 5.74 6.64
C GLN A 28 2.92 5.56 5.27
N ILE A 29 2.88 6.58 4.41
CA ILE A 29 3.49 6.51 3.07
C ILE A 29 5.02 6.63 3.14
N SER A 30 5.55 7.30 4.16
CA SER A 30 6.98 7.62 4.28
C SER A 30 7.76 6.64 5.17
N LYS A 31 7.07 5.76 5.90
CA LYS A 31 7.67 4.75 6.79
C LYS A 31 8.63 3.82 6.02
N ALA A 32 9.53 3.17 6.74
CA ALA A 32 10.34 2.11 6.14
C ALA A 32 9.41 0.96 5.71
N PRO A 33 9.46 0.52 4.44
CA PRO A 33 8.59 -0.54 3.95
C PRO A 33 8.97 -1.90 4.54
N ASP A 34 7.95 -2.71 4.83
CA ASP A 34 8.13 -4.06 5.37
C ASP A 34 8.34 -5.06 4.23
N LEU A 35 9.60 -5.19 3.81
CA LEU A 35 9.99 -6.11 2.75
C LEU A 35 9.87 -7.59 3.16
N ALA A 36 9.94 -7.89 4.47
CA ALA A 36 9.80 -9.24 4.97
C ALA A 36 8.34 -9.72 4.87
N PHE A 37 7.38 -8.83 5.15
CA PHE A 37 5.98 -9.09 4.87
C PHE A 37 5.75 -9.34 3.38
N LEU A 38 6.35 -8.53 2.50
CA LEU A 38 6.23 -8.70 1.04
C LEU A 38 6.74 -10.09 0.59
N ASP A 39 7.83 -10.58 1.15
CA ASP A 39 8.36 -11.92 0.86
C ASP A 39 7.41 -13.05 1.28
N GLN A 40 6.68 -12.87 2.39
CA GLN A 40 5.67 -13.85 2.82
C GLN A 40 4.47 -13.91 1.86
N GLN A 41 4.20 -12.85 1.11
CA GLN A 41 3.11 -12.77 0.13
C GLN A 41 3.46 -13.35 -1.25
N THR A 42 4.66 -13.90 -1.43
CA THR A 42 5.13 -14.45 -2.72
C THR A 42 4.15 -15.45 -3.33
N SER A 43 3.59 -16.36 -2.51
CA SER A 43 2.65 -17.38 -2.96
C SER A 43 1.31 -16.78 -3.41
N LEU A 44 0.84 -15.73 -2.73
CA LEU A 44 -0.36 -14.98 -3.09
C LEU A 44 -0.17 -14.26 -4.42
N ILE A 45 0.97 -13.57 -4.59
CA ILE A 45 1.31 -12.86 -5.83
C ILE A 45 1.43 -13.85 -6.99
N ALA A 46 2.03 -15.03 -6.75
CA ALA A 46 2.10 -16.10 -7.75
C ALA A 46 0.73 -16.61 -8.17
N ALA A 47 -0.18 -16.85 -7.21
CA ALA A 47 -1.54 -17.28 -7.51
C ALA A 47 -2.33 -16.19 -8.26
N LEU A 48 -2.16 -14.91 -7.87
CA LEU A 48 -2.82 -13.78 -8.53
C LEU A 48 -2.32 -13.61 -9.98
N ALA A 49 -1.01 -13.69 -10.20
CA ALA A 49 -0.43 -13.64 -11.53
C ALA A 49 -0.93 -14.80 -12.41
N GLU A 50 -1.02 -16.00 -11.84
CA GLU A 50 -1.54 -17.18 -12.55
C GLU A 50 -3.02 -17.03 -12.90
N THR A 51 -3.84 -16.42 -12.05
CA THR A 51 -5.24 -16.13 -12.41
C THR A 51 -5.37 -15.12 -13.55
N MET A 52 -4.40 -14.22 -13.72
CA MET A 52 -4.38 -13.24 -14.81
C MET A 52 -3.89 -13.84 -16.12
N ILE A 53 -2.85 -14.69 -16.08
CA ILE A 53 -2.30 -15.39 -17.22
C ILE A 53 -2.12 -16.88 -16.83
N PRO A 54 -3.18 -17.68 -16.95
CA PRO A 54 -3.13 -19.09 -16.60
C PRO A 54 -2.38 -19.89 -17.65
N ALA A 55 -1.76 -20.99 -17.23
CA ALA A 55 -1.21 -21.98 -18.15
C ALA A 55 -2.31 -22.54 -19.06
N THR A 56 -2.00 -22.60 -20.36
CA THR A 56 -2.87 -23.18 -21.40
C THR A 56 -2.00 -24.07 -22.30
N ASP A 57 -1.99 -23.85 -23.62
CA ASP A 57 -1.03 -24.50 -24.53
C ASP A 57 0.39 -23.90 -24.38
N THR A 58 0.50 -22.75 -23.72
CA THR A 58 1.75 -22.08 -23.36
C THR A 58 1.90 -21.96 -21.84
N PRO A 59 3.15 -21.88 -21.32
CA PRO A 59 3.41 -21.71 -19.90
C PRO A 59 2.68 -20.51 -19.28
N GLY A 60 2.18 -20.67 -18.06
CA GLY A 60 1.47 -19.62 -17.31
C GLY A 60 2.41 -18.60 -16.65
N ALA A 61 1.83 -17.61 -15.96
CA ALA A 61 2.59 -16.58 -15.24
C ALA A 61 3.48 -17.16 -14.12
N LYS A 62 3.00 -18.22 -13.46
CA LYS A 62 3.72 -18.90 -12.40
C LYS A 62 4.87 -19.72 -12.96
N ASP A 63 4.66 -20.40 -14.08
CA ASP A 63 5.69 -21.20 -14.76
C ASP A 63 6.84 -20.34 -15.28
N THR A 64 6.54 -19.08 -15.62
CA THR A 64 7.51 -18.09 -16.10
C THR A 64 8.06 -17.18 -15.01
N LEU A 65 7.81 -17.49 -13.73
CA LEU A 65 8.32 -16.78 -12.56
C LEU A 65 7.99 -15.26 -12.53
N VAL A 66 6.85 -14.88 -13.11
CA VAL A 66 6.41 -13.47 -13.15
C VAL A 66 6.31 -12.86 -11.75
N HIS A 67 5.90 -13.65 -10.76
CA HIS A 67 5.82 -13.22 -9.37
C HIS A 67 7.18 -12.84 -8.76
N GLU A 68 8.25 -13.55 -9.09
CA GLU A 68 9.61 -13.18 -8.66
C GLU A 68 10.06 -11.87 -9.31
N PHE A 69 9.74 -11.68 -10.59
CA PHE A 69 10.00 -10.42 -11.29
C PHE A 69 9.25 -9.25 -10.63
N ILE A 70 7.98 -9.42 -10.29
CA ILE A 70 7.17 -8.40 -9.60
C ILE A 70 7.84 -8.02 -8.26
N LEU A 71 8.22 -9.01 -7.45
CA LEU A 71 8.87 -8.78 -6.16
C LEU A 71 10.18 -8.00 -6.32
N LYS A 72 11.01 -8.42 -7.29
CA LYS A 72 12.29 -7.75 -7.57
C LYS A 72 12.08 -6.32 -8.07
N MET A 73 11.12 -6.10 -8.96
CA MET A 73 10.76 -4.76 -9.43
C MET A 73 10.33 -3.84 -8.29
N ILE A 74 9.50 -4.33 -7.37
CA ILE A 74 9.05 -3.52 -6.24
C ILE A 74 10.22 -3.19 -5.31
N LYS A 75 11.07 -4.17 -5.00
CA LYS A 75 12.20 -4.00 -4.08
C LYS A 75 13.29 -3.09 -4.64
N ASP A 76 13.68 -3.29 -5.89
CA ASP A 76 14.90 -2.72 -6.44
C ASP A 76 14.62 -1.46 -7.30
N CYS A 77 13.45 -1.39 -7.93
CA CYS A 77 13.14 -0.36 -8.93
C CYS A 77 12.10 0.67 -8.48
N THR A 78 11.55 0.57 -7.27
CA THR A 78 10.52 1.51 -6.80
C THR A 78 10.90 2.22 -5.49
N GLY A 79 10.41 3.44 -5.32
CA GLY A 79 10.64 4.22 -4.09
C GLY A 79 9.72 3.79 -2.94
N LYS A 80 10.10 4.15 -1.71
CA LYS A 80 9.40 3.80 -0.46
C LYS A 80 7.89 4.02 -0.50
N LYS A 81 7.45 5.14 -1.08
CA LYS A 81 6.02 5.45 -1.24
C LYS A 81 5.28 4.37 -2.03
N THR A 82 5.85 3.95 -3.16
CA THR A 82 5.25 2.91 -4.01
C THR A 82 5.31 1.55 -3.33
N GLN A 83 6.41 1.23 -2.64
CA GLN A 83 6.55 0.00 -1.86
C GLN A 83 5.49 -0.09 -0.75
N ASN A 84 5.32 0.97 0.05
CA ASN A 84 4.31 1.03 1.09
C ASN A 84 2.89 0.94 0.52
N ASN A 85 2.60 1.65 -0.56
CA ASN A 85 1.29 1.56 -1.21
C ASN A 85 0.98 0.14 -1.69
N PHE A 86 1.96 -0.56 -2.26
CA PHE A 86 1.76 -1.95 -2.71
C PHE A 86 1.53 -2.91 -1.53
N ILE A 87 2.27 -2.72 -0.43
CA ILE A 87 2.13 -3.56 0.78
C ILE A 87 0.81 -3.29 1.51
N ASP A 88 0.41 -2.02 1.62
CA ASP A 88 -0.77 -1.61 2.38
C ASP A 88 -2.09 -1.88 1.60
N GLY A 89 -2.05 -1.96 0.26
CA GLY A 89 -3.20 -2.26 -0.61
C GLY A 89 -3.92 -1.04 -1.17
#